data_AF-Q8Z7B7-F1
#
_entry.id   AF-Q8Z7B7-F1
#
_cell.length_a   1.000
_cell.length_b   1.000
_cell.length_c   1.000
_cell.angle_alpha   90.00
_cell.angle_beta   90.00
_cell.angle_gamma   90.00
#
_symmetry.space_group_name_H-M   'P 1'
#
loop_
_entity.id
_entity.type
_entity.pdbx_description
1 polymer ?
#
loop_
_entity_poly.entity_id
_entity_poly.type
_entity_poly.pdbx_seq_one_letter_code
_entity_poly.pdbx_strand_id
1 'polypeptide(L)'
;GDILVVWKRDRLGRSMRHLVVLVEELRERGVNVRSLTDSIDTSTPMGRFFFHVMGALAEMERELIVERTRAGLEAARARGRNGGRRPKLTLEQ
;
A
#
# COMPACT_ATOMS: atom_id res chain seq x y z
N GLY A 1 21.94 -18.90 0.89
CA GLY A 1 21.17 -17.67 0.67
C GLY A 1 20.79 -17.11 2.01
N ASP A 2 20.74 -15.79 2.12
CA ASP A 2 20.51 -15.10 3.38
C ASP A 2 19.02 -14.92 3.66
N ILE A 3 18.66 -14.62 4.91
CA ILE A 3 17.27 -14.39 5.32
C ILE A 3 17.18 -13.05 6.05
N LEU A 4 16.40 -12.13 5.50
CA LEU A 4 15.99 -10.91 6.16
C LEU A 4 14.83 -11.22 7.11
N VAL A 5 15.12 -11.25 8.41
CA VAL A 5 14.12 -11.49 9.46
C VAL A 5 13.59 -10.15 9.97
N VAL A 6 12.28 -9.99 9.96
CA VAL A 6 11.59 -8.80 10.49
C VAL A 6 10.54 -9.18 11.52
N TRP A 7 10.29 -8.28 12.47
CA TRP A 7 9.25 -8.50 13.48
C TRP A 7 7.86 -8.64 12.84
N LYS A 8 7.47 -7.63 12.06
CA LYS A 8 6.21 -7.50 11.31
C LYS A 8 6.45 -6.97 9.91
N ARG A 9 5.51 -7.23 9.00
CA ARG A 9 5.53 -6.77 7.61
C ARG A 9 5.57 -5.25 7.49
N ASP A 10 4.92 -4.50 8.38
CA ASP A 10 4.89 -3.03 8.37
C ASP A 10 6.28 -2.39 8.57
N ARG A 11 7.25 -3.15 9.06
CA ARG A 11 8.64 -2.71 9.22
C ARG A 11 9.44 -2.67 7.92
N LEU A 12 8.98 -3.35 6.87
CA LEU A 12 9.63 -3.38 5.56
C LEU A 12 9.13 -2.28 4.61
N GLY A 13 7.92 -1.74 4.83
CA GLY A 13 7.38 -0.69 3.99
C GLY A 13 5.98 -0.25 4.37
N ARG A 14 5.66 1.01 4.06
CA ARG A 14 4.33 1.61 4.27
C ARG A 14 3.37 1.43 3.10
N SER A 15 3.84 0.84 1.99
CA SER A 15 3.07 0.58 0.78
C SER A 15 3.25 -0.87 0.37
N MET A 16 2.15 -1.56 0.06
CA MET A 16 2.24 -2.94 -0.40
C MET A 16 2.98 -3.06 -1.73
N ARG A 17 2.79 -2.09 -2.63
CA ARG A 17 3.55 -2.03 -3.89
C ARG A 17 5.06 -1.99 -3.62
N HIS A 18 5.49 -1.12 -2.71
CA HIS A 18 6.91 -1.02 -2.36
C HIS A 18 7.44 -2.33 -1.76
N LEU A 19 6.61 -2.98 -0.94
CA LEU A 19 6.96 -4.25 -0.33
C LEU A 19 7.13 -5.37 -1.36
N VAL A 20 6.25 -5.45 -2.37
CA VAL A 20 6.34 -6.44 -3.44
C VAL A 20 7.62 -6.26 -4.26
N VAL A 21 7.95 -5.03 -4.62
CA VAL A 21 9.19 -4.69 -5.32
C VAL A 21 10.41 -5.09 -4.49
N LEU A 22 10.44 -4.71 -3.20
CA LEU A 22 11.56 -5.04 -2.31
C LEU A 22 11.78 -6.56 -2.16
N VAL A 23 10.70 -7.33 -2.04
CA VAL A 23 10.80 -8.79 -1.91
C VAL A 23 11.32 -9.44 -3.19
N GLU A 24 10.90 -8.95 -4.37
CA GLU A 24 11.45 -9.43 -5.65
C GLU A 24 12.93 -9.06 -5.81
N GLU A 25 13.33 -7.83 -5.48
CA GLU A 25 14.74 -7.42 -5.49
C GLU A 25 15.62 -8.26 -4.55
N LEU A 26 15.12 -8.57 -3.35
CA LEU A 26 15.83 -9.43 -2.41
C LEU A 26 15.93 -10.87 -2.95
N ARG A 27 14.87 -11.36 -3.61
CA ARG A 27 14.85 -12.69 -4.22
C ARG A 27 15.88 -12.81 -5.34
N GLU A 28 16.01 -11.79 -6.20
CA GLU A 28 17.04 -11.74 -7.25
C GLU A 28 18.46 -11.82 -6.69
N ARG A 29 18.66 -11.33 -5.46
CA ARG A 29 19.93 -11.42 -4.72
C ARG A 29 20.08 -12.72 -3.92
N GLY A 30 19.12 -13.65 -4.01
CA GLY A 30 19.11 -14.90 -3.24
C GLY A 30 18.81 -14.72 -1.75
N VAL A 31 18.17 -13.61 -1.38
CA VAL A 31 17.77 -13.27 -0.01
C VAL A 31 16.27 -13.52 0.17
N ASN A 32 15.91 -14.31 1.17
CA ASN A 32 14.50 -14.55 1.53
C ASN A 32 14.05 -13.58 2.62
N VAL A 33 12.75 -13.39 2.76
CA VAL A 33 12.15 -12.54 3.79
C VAL A 33 11.28 -13.40 4.70
N ARG A 34 11.48 -13.24 6.00
CA ARG A 34 10.70 -13.92 7.03
C ARG A 34 10.19 -12.93 8.06
N SER A 35 8.88 -12.91 8.29
CA SER A 35 8.26 -12.16 9.39
C SER A 35 8.04 -13.07 10.60
N LEU A 36 8.31 -12.57 11.81
CA LEU A 36 8.12 -13.35 13.04
C LEU A 36 6.65 -13.45 13.47
N THR A 37 5.85 -12.40 13.30
CA THR A 37 4.44 -12.41 13.76
C THR A 37 3.42 -12.62 12.65
N ASP A 38 3.74 -12.29 11.40
CA ASP A 38 2.77 -12.29 10.30
C ASP A 38 2.84 -13.59 9.47
N SER A 39 3.66 -14.56 9.92
CA SER A 39 3.89 -15.87 9.30
C SER A 39 4.20 -15.84 7.79
N ILE A 40 4.72 -14.71 7.29
CA ILE A 40 5.20 -14.59 5.91
C ILE A 40 6.61 -15.18 5.87
N ASP A 41 6.77 -16.23 5.08
CA ASP A 41 8.07 -16.83 4.77
C ASP A 41 8.19 -17.03 3.25
N THR A 42 8.95 -16.15 2.59
CA THR A 42 9.11 -16.18 1.13
C THR A 42 10.09 -17.24 0.64
N SER A 43 10.72 -18.00 1.55
CA SER A 43 11.54 -19.16 1.17
C SER A 43 10.70 -20.31 0.59
N THR A 44 9.43 -20.41 0.98
CA THR A 44 8.52 -21.46 0.52
C THR A 44 7.69 -21.02 -0.69
N PRO A 45 7.35 -21.93 -1.63
CA PRO A 45 6.44 -21.61 -2.73
C PRO A 45 5.07 -21.07 -2.26
N MET A 46 4.54 -21.64 -1.18
CA MET A 46 3.27 -21.23 -0.58
C MET A 46 3.34 -19.81 0.00
N GLY A 47 4.41 -19.48 0.73
CA GLY A 47 4.58 -18.15 1.29
C GLY A 47 4.79 -17.07 0.23
N ARG A 48 5.47 -17.39 -0.89
CA ARG A 48 5.53 -16.49 -2.06
C ARG A 48 4.16 -16.28 -2.70
N PHE A 49 3.41 -17.35 -2.93
CA PHE A 49 2.05 -17.24 -3.47
C PHE A 49 1.16 -16.36 -2.58
N PHE A 50 1.13 -16.65 -1.28
CA PHE A 50 0.35 -15.86 -0.31
C PHE A 50 0.76 -14.39 -0.31
N PHE A 51 2.07 -14.13 -0.38
CA PHE A 51 2.60 -12.77 -0.45
C PHE A 51 2.12 -12.01 -1.71
N HIS A 52 2.11 -12.66 -2.89
CA HIS A 52 1.60 -12.06 -4.12
C HIS A 52 0.08 -11.82 -4.08
N VAL A 53 -0.70 -12.77 -3.56
CA VAL A 53 -2.16 -12.61 -3.41
C VAL A 53 -2.48 -11.45 -2.47
N MET A 54 -1.80 -11.37 -1.32
CA MET A 54 -1.93 -10.23 -0.41
C MET A 54 -1.51 -8.91 -1.09
N GLY A 55 -0.53 -8.98 -2.00
CA GLY A 55 -0.10 -7.86 -2.85
C GLY A 55 -1.24 -7.31 -3.69
N ALA A 56 -1.85 -8.19 -4.49
CA ALA A 56 -2.97 -7.88 -5.35
C ALA A 56 -4.19 -7.36 -4.58
N LEU A 57 -4.51 -7.98 -3.44
CA LEU A 57 -5.63 -7.55 -2.59
C LEU A 57 -5.44 -6.14 -2.05
N ALA A 58 -4.25 -5.80 -1.57
CA ALA A 58 -3.97 -4.47 -1.05
C ALA A 58 -3.97 -3.39 -2.14
N GLU A 59 -3.59 -3.74 -3.37
CA GLU A 59 -3.69 -2.84 -4.53
C GLU A 59 -5.14 -2.57 -4.89
N MET A 60 -5.96 -3.62 -5.00
CA MET A 60 -7.41 -3.50 -5.22
C MET A 60 -8.09 -2.65 -4.13
N GLU A 61 -7.77 -2.87 -2.85
CA GLU A 61 -8.33 -2.08 -1.75
C GLU A 61 -7.95 -0.60 -1.88
N ARG A 62 -6.71 -0.30 -2.27
CA ARG A 62 -6.25 1.07 -2.52
C ARG A 62 -7.03 1.73 -3.67
N GLU A 63 -7.26 1.01 -4.76
CA GLU A 63 -8.05 1.51 -5.89
C GLU A 63 -9.50 1.80 -5.48
N LEU A 64 -10.14 0.90 -4.75
CA LEU A 64 -11.51 1.09 -4.24
C LEU A 64 -11.62 2.31 -3.30
N ILE A 65 -10.62 2.54 -2.44
CA ILE A 65 -10.58 3.73 -1.58
C ILE A 65 -10.51 5.00 -2.42
N VAL A 66 -9.68 5.02 -3.46
CA VAL A 66 -9.54 6.16 -4.37
C VAL A 66 -10.83 6.42 -5.13
N GLU A 67 -11.45 5.36 -5.67
CA GLU A 67 -12.72 5.44 -6.39
C GLU A 67 -13.83 6.04 -5.50
N ARG A 68 -14.03 5.48 -4.30
CA ARG A 68 -15.03 5.99 -3.34
C ARG A 68 -14.76 7.43 -2.94
N THR A 69 -13.49 7.80 -2.77
CA THR A 69 -13.11 9.18 -2.43
C THR A 69 -13.49 10.14 -3.55
N ARG A 70 -13.25 9.77 -4.82
CA ARG A 70 -13.62 10.57 -5.99
C ARG A 70 -15.13 10.73 -6.12
N ALA A 71 -15.88 9.63 -6.00
CA ALA A 71 -17.34 9.66 -6.01
C ALA A 71 -17.91 10.57 -4.89
N GLY A 72 -17.32 10.49 -3.68
CA GLY A 72 -17.69 11.37 -2.57
C GLY A 72 -17.40 12.85 -2.84
N LEU A 73 -16.26 13.17 -3.47
CA LEU A 73 -15.91 14.53 -3.86
C LEU A 73 -16.83 15.09 -4.94
N GLU A 74 -17.20 14.30 -5.94
CA GLU A 74 -18.16 14.68 -6.98
C GLU A 74 -19.54 14.98 -6.39
N ALA A 75 -20.05 14.10 -5.53
CA ALA A 75 -21.31 14.32 -4.84
C ALA A 75 -21.27 15.57 -3.92
N ALA A 76 -20.13 15.84 -3.27
CA ALA A 76 -19.97 17.04 -2.45
C ALA A 76 -19.94 18.33 -3.31
N ARG A 77 -19.28 18.30 -4.47
CA ARG A 77 -19.26 19.42 -5.42
C ARG A 77 -20.65 19.70 -5.99
N ALA A 78 -21.41 18.66 -6.33
CA ALA A 78 -22.80 18.80 -6.78
C ALA A 78 -23.70 19.46 -5.72
N ARG A 79 -23.39 19.28 -4.43
CA ARG A 79 -24.05 19.96 -3.30
C ARG A 79 -23.47 21.36 -2.99
N GLY A 80 -22.63 21.92 -3.87
CA GLY A 80 -22.06 23.27 -3.72
C GLY A 80 -20.82 23.35 -2.81
N ARG A 81 -20.29 22.23 -2.32
CA ARG A 81 -19.06 22.24 -1.51
C ARG A 81 -17.84 22.18 -2.42
N ASN A 82 -17.27 23.34 -2.72
CA ASN A 82 -15.98 23.46 -3.38
C ASN A 82 -14.87 23.31 -2.33
N GLY A 83 -14.26 22.11 -2.27
CA GLY A 83 -13.14 21.82 -1.38
C GLY A 83 -11.89 22.66 -1.69
N GLY A 84 -10.80 22.42 -0.96
CA GLY A 84 -9.54 23.17 -1.11
C GLY A 84 -9.33 24.20 0.01
N ARG A 85 -8.25 24.97 -0.12
CA ARG A 85 -7.88 26.01 0.84
C ARG A 85 -8.81 27.21 0.68
N ARG A 86 -9.46 27.63 1.76
CA ARG A 86 -10.30 28.86 1.73
C ARG A 86 -9.43 30.08 1.40
N PRO A 87 -9.93 31.03 0.59
CA PRO A 87 -9.25 32.30 0.36
C PRO A 87 -9.02 33.01 1.69
N LYS A 88 -7.84 33.62 1.87
CA LYS A 88 -7.52 34.42 3.06
C LYS A 88 -7.98 35.87 2.96
N LEU A 89 -8.20 36.37 1.76
CA LEU A 89 -8.64 37.72 1.46
C LEU A 89 -9.93 37.65 0.62
N THR A 90 -10.83 38.59 0.85
CA THR A 90 -12.00 38.83 0.01
C THR A 90 -11.58 39.57 -1.26
N LEU A 91 -12.32 39.43 -2.37
CA LEU A 91 -12.00 40.02 -3.68
C LEU A 91 -11.85 41.56 -3.67
N GLU A 92 -12.28 42.23 -2.60
CA GLU A 92 -12.21 43.69 -2.42
C GLU A 92 -11.01 44.18 -1.58
N GLN A 93 -10.08 43.29 -1.19
CA GLN A 93 -8.86 43.64 -0.45
C GLN A 93 -7.61 43.06 -1.13
#